data_AF-A0A8J5KJM0-F1
#
_entry.id   AF-A0A8J5KJM0-F1
#
_cell.length_a   1.000
_cell.length_b   1.000
_cell.length_c   1.000
_cell.angle_alpha   90.00
_cell.angle_beta   90.00
_cell.angle_gamma   90.00
#
_symmetry.space_group_name_H-M   'P 1'
#
loop_
_entity.id
_entity.type
_entity.pdbx_description
1 polymer ?
#
loop_
_entity_poly.entity_id
_entity_poly.type
_entity_poly.pdbx_seq_one_letter_code
_entity_poly.pdbx_strand_id
1 'polypeptide(L)'
;MFVPHKVPLPVKGIITVGQEQDLLAGAYDTDQSFRGHIAQVNIWNRSLTPEEVKEQASCNKAPLGNIFSTDRENVELLGGASVELVKSEHFCQKSVEYVIFPEARYMAESRLVCTRIGYEVYTPQDREENIILHQESLRFAEKCLSNYHLWIGVTDEEVEDVWRKFTDNSVAETQFELNEPNGGTGENCMLMFLPNGLWVDTSCVIRWPACVPCEVDRTSPLRLRGFCFSNEAETYYEVLGYKREKPYMHGYYGFIVYKTDTYTWEMFDTTTGEVVGILEVPTKDSYPIGRNIWTLKRSMCDYLIGTQLQMSFSICDNDEFTCANGDCIPKELRYNAKDDCVDLSDEEDCQLIILPKGYRSERPPDNETEGLAIYVAPTVDVLRFMEISDIRRVSNVEFLIEIRWNDPRLKYQNLGETLEWNTLSAVDMDRVWRPKINFPNVYDGNIKMLSEDLFLDKIGIPLPPEFNNVRMDTVYDGKSATLVQQLHYR
;
A
#
# COMPACT_ATOMS: atom_id res chain seq x y z
N MET A 1 -4.80 -27.06 11.05
CA MET A 1 -5.72 -28.01 10.40
C MET A 1 -7.11 -27.76 10.98
N PHE A 2 -7.86 -26.80 10.41
CA PHE A 2 -9.23 -26.53 10.86
C PHE A 2 -10.13 -27.62 10.28
N VAL A 3 -10.70 -28.46 11.15
CA VAL A 3 -11.83 -29.32 10.76
C VAL A 3 -13.07 -28.44 10.89
N PRO A 4 -13.73 -28.03 9.79
CA PRO A 4 -14.95 -27.27 9.91
C PRO A 4 -15.98 -28.20 10.56
N HIS A 5 -16.50 -27.81 11.73
CA HIS A 5 -17.71 -28.42 12.27
C HIS A 5 -18.83 -28.17 11.27
N LYS A 6 -19.08 -29.15 10.40
CA LYS A 6 -20.22 -29.15 9.49
C LYS A 6 -21.47 -29.36 10.35
N VAL A 7 -22.07 -28.27 10.80
CA VAL A 7 -23.40 -28.33 11.41
C VAL A 7 -24.40 -28.61 10.28
N PRO A 8 -25.10 -29.76 10.29
CA PRO A 8 -26.09 -30.05 9.26
C PRO A 8 -27.26 -29.08 9.39
N LEU A 9 -27.63 -28.42 8.28
CA LEU A 9 -28.84 -27.59 8.23
C LEU A 9 -30.08 -28.49 8.30
N PRO A 10 -31.00 -28.29 9.26
CA PRO A 10 -32.21 -29.09 9.36
C PRO A 10 -33.07 -28.91 8.11
N VAL A 11 -33.58 -30.03 7.58
CA VAL A 11 -34.59 -29.99 6.53
C VAL A 11 -35.92 -29.48 7.12
N LYS A 12 -36.57 -28.51 6.43
CA LYS A 12 -37.78 -27.75 6.84
C LYS A 12 -37.55 -26.47 7.68
N GLY A 13 -36.45 -25.77 7.45
CA GLY A 13 -36.25 -24.39 7.94
C GLY A 13 -36.84 -23.33 7.02
N ILE A 14 -37.02 -22.11 7.53
CA ILE A 14 -37.34 -20.90 6.75
C ILE A 14 -36.10 -20.02 6.76
N ILE A 15 -35.66 -19.55 5.60
CA ILE A 15 -34.61 -18.53 5.49
C ILE A 15 -35.30 -17.21 5.19
N THR A 16 -35.08 -16.21 6.04
CA THR A 16 -35.55 -14.84 5.82
C THR A 16 -34.36 -13.99 5.41
N VAL A 17 -34.50 -13.24 4.32
CA VAL A 17 -33.47 -12.33 3.83
C VAL A 17 -33.86 -10.90 4.17
N GLY A 18 -32.91 -10.09 4.64
CA GLY A 18 -33.14 -8.68 4.97
C GLY A 18 -33.68 -8.41 6.38
N GLN A 19 -33.61 -9.40 7.26
CA GLN A 19 -33.96 -9.28 8.69
C GLN A 19 -32.94 -10.05 9.52
N GLU A 20 -32.56 -9.48 10.66
CA GLU A 20 -31.88 -10.20 11.73
C GLU A 20 -32.92 -11.05 12.50
N GLN A 21 -32.57 -12.28 12.86
CA GLN A 21 -33.45 -13.18 13.58
C GLN A 21 -32.92 -13.46 14.99
N ASP A 22 -33.35 -12.63 15.94
CA ASP A 22 -32.97 -12.74 17.37
C ASP A 22 -33.40 -14.09 17.98
N LEU A 23 -34.54 -14.63 17.53
CA LEU A 23 -35.11 -15.91 17.97
C LEU A 23 -35.70 -16.71 16.80
N LEU A 24 -35.52 -18.03 16.85
CA LEU A 24 -36.09 -18.96 15.88
C LEU A 24 -37.61 -18.74 15.74
N ALA A 25 -38.01 -18.35 14.53
CA ALA A 25 -39.39 -18.17 14.08
C ALA A 25 -40.22 -17.03 14.74
N GLY A 26 -39.65 -15.90 15.20
CA GLY A 26 -40.55 -14.77 15.49
C GLY A 26 -40.08 -13.48 16.13
N ALA A 27 -38.80 -13.28 16.46
CA ALA A 27 -38.35 -11.98 16.94
C ALA A 27 -37.62 -11.24 15.83
N TYR A 28 -38.38 -10.48 15.03
CA TYR A 28 -37.82 -9.50 14.10
C TYR A 28 -37.97 -8.11 14.73
N ASP A 29 -36.91 -7.32 14.68
CA ASP A 29 -36.92 -5.92 15.11
C ASP A 29 -37.03 -5.00 13.89
N THR A 30 -37.98 -4.07 13.93
CA THR A 30 -38.17 -3.09 12.85
C THR A 30 -36.96 -2.19 12.64
N ASP A 31 -36.18 -1.93 13.71
CA ASP A 31 -34.97 -1.12 13.65
C ASP A 31 -33.76 -1.89 13.08
N GLN A 32 -33.87 -3.22 12.96
CA GLN A 32 -32.84 -4.11 12.40
C GLN A 32 -33.20 -4.62 11.00
N SER A 33 -34.18 -3.98 10.37
CA SER A 33 -34.58 -4.29 8.99
C SER A 33 -33.56 -3.77 7.98
N PHE A 34 -33.22 -4.61 6.99
CA PHE A 34 -32.42 -4.17 5.86
C PHE A 34 -33.21 -3.13 5.05
N ARG A 35 -32.59 -1.97 4.80
CA ARG A 35 -33.14 -0.90 3.96
C ARG A 35 -32.30 -0.80 2.69
N GLY A 36 -32.79 -1.39 1.61
CA GLY A 36 -32.11 -1.34 0.31
C GLY A 36 -32.69 -2.35 -0.66
N HIS A 37 -31.97 -2.55 -1.77
CA HIS A 37 -32.31 -3.55 -2.78
C HIS A 37 -31.42 -4.78 -2.60
N ILE A 38 -32.00 -5.97 -2.77
CA ILE A 38 -31.28 -7.24 -2.80
C ILE A 38 -31.57 -7.90 -4.13
N ALA A 39 -30.53 -8.32 -4.84
CA ALA A 39 -30.64 -9.01 -6.12
C ALA A 39 -29.80 -10.30 -6.10
N GLN A 40 -30.17 -11.26 -6.96
CA GLN A 40 -29.41 -12.50 -7.21
C GLN A 40 -29.05 -13.31 -5.96
N VAL A 41 -30.02 -13.55 -5.06
CA VAL A 41 -29.78 -14.40 -3.89
C VAL A 41 -29.70 -15.86 -4.34
N ASN A 42 -28.56 -16.49 -4.08
CA ASN A 42 -28.29 -17.87 -4.46
C ASN A 42 -27.69 -18.64 -3.28
N ILE A 43 -28.04 -19.92 -3.15
CA ILE A 43 -27.52 -20.81 -2.10
C ILE A 43 -26.99 -22.09 -2.74
N TRP A 44 -25.79 -22.50 -2.33
CA TRP A 44 -25.13 -23.72 -2.79
C TRP A 44 -24.90 -24.71 -1.64
N ASN A 45 -24.88 -26.00 -1.96
CA ASN A 45 -24.53 -27.07 -1.01
C ASN A 45 -23.02 -27.24 -0.79
N ARG A 46 -22.22 -26.28 -1.29
CA ARG A 46 -20.76 -26.26 -1.23
C ARG A 46 -20.27 -24.82 -1.23
N SER A 47 -19.02 -24.62 -0.86
CA SER A 47 -18.30 -23.36 -1.12
C SER A 47 -18.10 -23.18 -2.63
N LEU A 48 -18.25 -21.95 -3.10
CA LEU A 48 -17.85 -21.56 -4.45
C LEU A 48 -16.33 -21.50 -4.55
N THR A 49 -15.80 -21.83 -5.73
CA THR A 49 -14.38 -21.65 -6.03
C THR A 49 -14.09 -20.17 -6.35
N PRO A 50 -12.85 -19.68 -6.15
CA PRO A 50 -12.47 -18.31 -6.52
C PRO A 50 -12.78 -17.98 -7.98
N GLU A 51 -12.61 -18.95 -8.89
CA GLU A 51 -12.91 -18.81 -10.32
C GLU A 51 -14.42 -18.58 -10.55
N GLU A 52 -15.29 -19.33 -9.86
CA GLU A 52 -16.73 -19.14 -9.96
C GLU A 52 -17.17 -17.79 -9.39
N VAL A 53 -16.59 -17.36 -8.26
CA VAL A 53 -16.87 -16.03 -7.68
C VAL A 53 -16.44 -14.93 -8.65
N LYS A 54 -15.26 -15.08 -9.27
CA LYS A 54 -14.76 -14.14 -10.28
C LYS A 54 -15.67 -14.10 -11.52
N GLU A 55 -16.13 -15.25 -12.00
CA GLU A 55 -17.06 -15.33 -13.13
C GLU A 55 -18.39 -14.64 -12.81
N GLN A 56 -18.94 -14.86 -11.61
CA GLN A 56 -20.15 -14.18 -11.13
C GLN A 56 -19.96 -12.66 -11.01
N ALA A 57 -18.81 -12.20 -10.53
CA ALA A 57 -18.48 -10.78 -10.42
C ALA A 57 -18.17 -10.13 -11.79
N SER A 58 -17.82 -10.92 -12.81
CA SER A 58 -17.43 -10.41 -14.14
C SER A 58 -18.60 -10.01 -15.05
N CYS A 59 -19.82 -9.95 -14.52
CA CYS A 59 -21.03 -9.63 -15.31
C CYS A 59 -21.32 -10.61 -16.46
N ASN A 60 -20.71 -11.80 -16.41
CA ASN A 60 -21.01 -12.93 -17.28
C ASN A 60 -22.15 -13.76 -16.70
N LYS A 61 -22.59 -14.81 -17.42
CA LYS A 61 -23.64 -15.72 -16.92
C LYS A 61 -23.18 -16.46 -15.67
N ALA A 62 -23.60 -15.98 -14.52
CA ALA A 62 -23.43 -16.62 -13.24
C ALA A 62 -24.15 -17.98 -13.19
N PRO A 63 -23.52 -19.05 -12.67
CA PRO A 63 -24.22 -20.30 -12.38
C PRO A 63 -25.23 -20.08 -11.25
N LEU A 64 -26.44 -20.61 -11.40
CA LEU A 64 -27.50 -20.52 -10.38
C LEU A 64 -27.19 -21.43 -9.18
N GLY A 65 -27.62 -20.99 -8.00
CA GLY A 65 -27.59 -21.78 -6.77
C GLY A 65 -28.28 -23.13 -6.95
N ASN A 66 -27.64 -24.22 -6.52
CA ASN A 66 -28.25 -25.55 -6.63
C ASN A 66 -29.26 -25.83 -5.52
N ILE A 67 -29.10 -25.22 -4.33
CA ILE A 67 -30.09 -25.30 -3.24
C ILE A 67 -31.24 -24.33 -3.48
N PHE A 68 -30.94 -23.06 -3.76
CA PHE A 68 -31.93 -22.00 -3.93
C PHE A 68 -31.40 -20.92 -4.88
N SER A 69 -32.28 -20.31 -5.65
CA SER A 69 -31.99 -19.13 -6.47
C SER A 69 -33.25 -18.30 -6.66
N THR A 70 -33.16 -16.98 -6.46
CA THR A 70 -34.26 -16.05 -6.75
C THR A 70 -34.70 -16.06 -8.21
N ASP A 71 -33.84 -16.55 -9.11
CA ASP A 71 -34.13 -16.62 -10.55
C ASP A 71 -34.92 -17.88 -10.91
N ARG A 72 -34.93 -18.89 -10.02
CA ARG A 72 -35.62 -20.18 -10.21
C ARG A 72 -36.85 -20.32 -9.32
N GLU A 73 -36.80 -19.79 -8.11
CA GLU A 73 -37.75 -20.07 -7.04
C GLU A 73 -38.45 -18.80 -6.56
N ASN A 74 -39.72 -18.94 -6.19
CA ASN A 74 -40.51 -17.81 -5.68
C ASN A 74 -40.18 -17.55 -4.21
N VAL A 75 -40.19 -16.27 -3.82
CA VAL A 75 -39.99 -15.82 -2.43
C VAL A 75 -41.28 -15.21 -1.91
N GLU A 76 -41.60 -15.47 -0.64
CA GLU A 76 -42.69 -14.79 0.04
C GLU A 76 -42.25 -13.39 0.49
N LEU A 77 -43.01 -12.36 0.10
CA LEU A 77 -42.71 -10.97 0.43
C LEU A 77 -43.44 -10.56 1.71
N LEU A 78 -42.69 -10.04 2.68
CA LEU A 78 -43.19 -9.56 3.97
C LEU A 78 -42.80 -8.09 4.17
N GLY A 79 -43.59 -7.35 4.96
CA GLY A 79 -43.17 -6.02 5.46
C GLY A 79 -43.10 -4.89 4.42
N GLY A 80 -43.89 -4.95 3.34
CA GLY A 80 -43.94 -3.89 2.33
C GLY A 80 -42.83 -3.96 1.27
N ALA A 81 -42.09 -5.07 1.23
CA ALA A 81 -41.13 -5.34 0.16
C ALA A 81 -41.82 -5.41 -1.21
N SER A 82 -41.22 -4.78 -2.21
CA SER A 82 -41.61 -4.88 -3.62
C SER A 82 -40.56 -5.64 -4.42
N VAL A 83 -41.00 -6.31 -5.49
CA VAL A 83 -40.10 -6.96 -6.45
C VAL A 83 -40.14 -6.19 -7.75
N GLU A 84 -38.95 -5.88 -8.27
CA GLU A 84 -38.77 -5.26 -9.56
C GLU A 84 -37.92 -6.18 -10.45
N LEU A 85 -38.33 -6.31 -11.72
CA LEU A 85 -37.58 -7.07 -12.71
C LEU A 85 -36.59 -6.15 -13.41
N VAL A 86 -35.32 -6.29 -13.04
CA VAL A 86 -34.20 -5.52 -13.56
C VAL A 86 -33.33 -6.42 -14.42
N LYS A 87 -32.93 -5.96 -15.61
CA LYS A 87 -32.00 -6.71 -16.47
C LYS A 87 -30.62 -6.79 -15.81
N SER A 88 -29.93 -7.91 -15.97
CA SER A 88 -28.57 -8.10 -15.43
C SER A 88 -27.60 -7.01 -15.89
N GLU A 89 -27.76 -6.50 -17.11
CA GLU A 89 -26.99 -5.40 -17.67
C GLU A 89 -27.02 -4.13 -16.81
N HIS A 90 -28.12 -3.86 -16.10
CA HIS A 90 -28.24 -2.69 -15.23
C HIS A 90 -27.31 -2.77 -14.02
N PHE A 91 -27.19 -3.94 -13.39
CA PHE A 91 -26.23 -4.14 -12.29
C PHE A 91 -24.77 -4.11 -12.75
N CYS A 92 -24.57 -4.26 -14.06
CA CYS A 92 -23.29 -4.27 -14.73
C CYS A 92 -22.93 -2.92 -15.35
N GLN A 93 -23.85 -1.95 -15.35
CA GLN A 93 -23.51 -0.57 -15.63
C GLN A 93 -22.61 -0.09 -14.49
N LYS A 94 -21.42 0.41 -14.84
CA LYS A 94 -20.50 1.01 -13.88
C LYS A 94 -21.20 2.22 -13.27
N SER A 95 -21.73 2.09 -12.06
CA SER A 95 -22.13 3.24 -11.26
C SER A 95 -20.85 3.94 -10.85
N VAL A 96 -20.58 5.11 -11.43
CA VAL A 96 -19.38 5.86 -11.09
C VAL A 96 -19.65 6.60 -9.79
N GLU A 97 -19.08 6.09 -8.71
CA GLU A 97 -19.13 6.74 -7.40
C GLU A 97 -17.95 7.71 -7.27
N TYR A 98 -18.12 8.75 -6.46
CA TYR A 98 -17.05 9.71 -6.16
C TYR A 98 -17.04 10.10 -4.68
N VAL A 99 -15.88 10.56 -4.22
CA VAL A 99 -15.69 11.14 -2.89
C VAL A 99 -15.08 12.52 -3.04
N ILE A 100 -15.67 13.52 -2.39
CA ILE A 100 -15.21 14.91 -2.42
C ILE A 100 -14.27 15.15 -1.25
N PHE A 101 -13.05 15.57 -1.55
CA PHE A 101 -12.12 16.10 -0.57
C PHE A 101 -12.38 17.60 -0.40
N PRO A 102 -12.88 18.04 0.76
CA PRO A 102 -13.47 19.37 0.95
C PRO A 102 -12.44 20.47 1.22
N GLU A 103 -11.14 20.16 1.25
CA GLU A 103 -10.12 21.19 1.42
C GLU A 103 -9.68 21.72 0.06
N ALA A 104 -9.73 23.05 -0.08
CA ALA A 104 -9.41 23.72 -1.31
C ALA A 104 -7.90 23.65 -1.62
N ARG A 105 -7.56 23.10 -2.78
CA ARG A 105 -6.19 22.80 -3.22
C ARG A 105 -5.98 23.23 -4.66
N TYR A 106 -4.72 23.34 -5.08
CA TYR A 106 -4.38 23.53 -6.49
C TYR A 106 -4.47 22.20 -7.25
N MET A 107 -4.59 22.26 -8.57
CA MET A 107 -4.82 21.07 -9.39
C MET A 107 -3.79 19.95 -9.17
N ALA A 108 -2.50 20.28 -9.13
CA ALA A 108 -1.44 19.30 -8.89
C ALA A 108 -1.58 18.60 -7.52
N GLU A 109 -1.91 19.35 -6.47
CA GLU A 109 -2.14 18.82 -5.12
C GLU A 109 -3.43 18.00 -5.04
N SER A 110 -4.49 18.45 -5.71
CA SER A 110 -5.77 17.77 -5.82
C SER A 110 -5.62 16.40 -6.48
N ARG A 111 -4.86 16.32 -7.58
CA ARG A 111 -4.52 15.05 -8.23
C ARG A 111 -3.80 14.10 -7.28
N LEU A 112 -2.78 14.59 -6.57
CA LEU A 112 -2.02 13.79 -5.58
C LEU A 112 -2.91 13.23 -4.46
N VAL A 113 -3.94 13.95 -4.03
CA VAL A 113 -4.88 13.46 -3.01
C VAL A 113 -5.69 12.27 -3.53
N CYS A 114 -6.18 12.34 -4.76
CA CYS A 114 -6.91 11.22 -5.37
C CYS A 114 -5.97 10.02 -5.63
N THR A 115 -4.80 10.24 -6.22
CA THR A 115 -3.89 9.14 -6.60
C THR A 115 -3.36 8.36 -5.41
N ARG A 116 -3.11 9.03 -4.27
CA ARG A 116 -2.66 8.38 -3.03
C ARG A 116 -3.68 7.42 -2.40
N ILE A 117 -4.96 7.56 -2.75
CA ILE A 117 -6.01 6.61 -2.36
C ILE A 117 -6.43 5.70 -3.50
N GLY A 118 -5.69 5.71 -4.62
CA GLY A 118 -5.92 4.84 -5.77
C GLY A 118 -7.02 5.32 -6.70
N TYR A 119 -7.42 6.58 -6.56
CA TYR A 119 -8.49 7.21 -7.33
C TYR A 119 -7.89 8.23 -8.29
N GLU A 120 -8.69 8.70 -9.23
CA GLU A 120 -8.35 9.82 -10.10
C GLU A 120 -9.37 10.94 -9.95
N VAL A 121 -9.06 12.16 -10.40
CA VAL A 121 -10.02 13.26 -10.32
C VAL A 121 -11.25 12.91 -11.17
N TYR A 122 -12.44 13.02 -10.56
CA TYR A 122 -13.69 12.61 -11.16
C TYR A 122 -14.12 13.56 -12.28
N THR A 123 -14.76 12.98 -13.30
CA THR A 123 -15.41 13.70 -14.40
C THR A 123 -16.82 13.17 -14.60
N PRO A 124 -17.86 14.02 -14.50
CA PRO A 124 -19.23 13.64 -14.87
C PRO A 124 -19.31 13.13 -16.31
N GLN A 125 -20.03 12.04 -16.54
CA GLN A 125 -20.20 11.45 -17.86
C GLN A 125 -21.20 12.24 -18.71
N ASP A 126 -22.23 12.79 -18.07
CA ASP A 126 -23.30 13.53 -18.73
C ASP A 126 -23.78 14.72 -17.88
N ARG A 127 -24.75 15.46 -18.43
CA ARG A 127 -25.34 16.63 -17.79
C ARG A 127 -26.08 16.30 -16.49
N GLU A 128 -26.72 15.14 -16.38
CA GLU A 128 -27.48 14.77 -15.19
C GLU A 128 -26.51 14.48 -14.03
N GLU A 129 -25.44 13.72 -14.29
CA GLU A 129 -24.36 13.50 -13.32
C GLU A 129 -23.68 14.81 -12.90
N ASN A 130 -23.50 15.76 -13.82
CA ASN A 130 -22.93 17.07 -13.50
C ASN A 130 -23.82 17.85 -12.52
N ILE A 131 -25.14 17.81 -12.71
CA ILE A 131 -26.11 18.43 -11.80
C ILE A 131 -26.06 17.75 -10.43
N ILE A 132 -26.00 16.43 -10.38
CA ILE A 132 -25.90 15.67 -9.13
C ILE A 132 -24.62 16.03 -8.39
N LEU A 133 -23.46 16.00 -9.06
CA LEU A 133 -22.17 16.38 -8.49
C LEU A 133 -22.23 17.78 -7.89
N HIS A 134 -22.75 18.75 -8.66
CA HIS A 134 -22.87 20.13 -8.20
C HIS A 134 -23.78 20.24 -6.97
N GLN A 135 -24.95 19.60 -6.97
CA GLN A 135 -25.88 19.67 -5.84
C GLN A 135 -25.30 19.02 -4.57
N GLU A 136 -24.64 17.88 -4.71
CA GLU A 136 -24.04 17.20 -3.57
C GLU A 136 -22.85 17.97 -2.98
N SER A 137 -22.08 18.65 -3.82
CA SER A 137 -20.90 19.39 -3.41
C SER A 137 -21.23 20.69 -2.66
N LEU A 138 -22.45 21.24 -2.83
CA LEU A 138 -22.90 22.45 -2.13
C LEU A 138 -22.79 22.36 -0.60
N ARG A 139 -22.86 21.14 -0.02
CA ARG A 139 -22.65 20.93 1.42
C ARG A 139 -21.25 21.37 1.89
N PHE A 140 -20.29 21.46 0.97
CA PHE A 140 -18.91 21.88 1.23
C PHE A 140 -18.61 23.30 0.76
N ALA A 141 -19.61 24.07 0.30
CA ALA A 141 -19.42 25.40 -0.27
C ALA A 141 -18.70 26.37 0.70
N GLU A 142 -18.94 26.27 2.00
CA GLU A 142 -18.24 27.08 3.02
C GLU A 142 -16.77 26.71 3.23
N LYS A 143 -16.33 25.54 2.77
CA LYS A 143 -14.92 25.10 2.86
C LYS A 143 -14.18 25.24 1.54
N CYS A 144 -14.86 25.02 0.43
CA CYS A 144 -14.33 25.17 -0.92
C CYS A 144 -14.17 26.66 -1.36
N LEU A 145 -14.11 27.60 -0.39
CA LEU A 145 -14.23 29.06 -0.46
C LEU A 145 -13.62 29.75 -1.71
N SER A 146 -14.35 29.69 -2.82
CA SER A 146 -14.07 30.37 -4.07
C SER A 146 -15.33 30.36 -4.94
N ASN A 147 -15.39 31.23 -5.96
CA ASN A 147 -16.40 31.09 -7.02
C ASN A 147 -16.17 29.80 -7.84
N TYR A 148 -14.94 29.26 -7.79
CA TYR A 148 -14.55 28.00 -8.41
C TYR A 148 -14.63 26.89 -7.38
N HIS A 149 -15.63 26.02 -7.53
CA HIS A 149 -16.05 25.11 -6.47
C HIS A 149 -15.26 23.81 -6.46
N LEU A 150 -15.18 23.14 -7.62
CA LEU A 150 -14.55 21.83 -7.79
C LEU A 150 -13.57 21.85 -8.97
N TRP A 151 -12.47 21.12 -8.83
CA TRP A 151 -11.69 20.66 -9.99
C TRP A 151 -12.46 19.55 -10.71
N ILE A 152 -12.36 19.51 -12.05
CA ILE A 152 -12.91 18.45 -12.90
C ILE A 152 -11.77 17.72 -13.59
N GLY A 153 -11.88 16.39 -13.66
CA GLY A 153 -10.82 15.48 -14.08
C GLY A 153 -10.56 15.41 -15.58
N VAL A 154 -10.47 16.54 -16.27
CA VAL A 154 -10.25 16.60 -17.73
C VAL A 154 -9.08 17.49 -18.12
N THR A 155 -8.49 17.20 -19.28
CA THR A 155 -7.46 18.01 -19.93
C THR A 155 -7.51 17.88 -21.44
N ASP A 156 -7.09 18.90 -22.16
CA ASP A 156 -6.91 18.92 -23.61
C ASP A 156 -5.43 19.18 -24.00
N GLU A 157 -4.48 18.99 -23.07
CA GLU A 157 -3.04 19.24 -23.28
C GLU A 157 -2.46 18.53 -24.52
N GLU A 158 -2.98 17.36 -24.88
CA GLU A 158 -2.55 16.63 -26.07
C GLU A 158 -3.05 17.26 -27.38
N VAL A 159 -4.32 17.67 -27.41
CA VAL A 159 -5.01 18.18 -28.60
C VAL A 159 -6.04 19.20 -28.15
N GLU A 160 -5.78 20.47 -28.48
CA GLU A 160 -6.66 21.61 -28.26
C GLU A 160 -8.13 21.30 -28.61
N ASP A 161 -9.05 21.74 -27.76
CA ASP A 161 -10.51 21.52 -27.88
C ASP A 161 -10.96 20.05 -27.77
N VAL A 162 -10.04 19.11 -27.48
CA VAL A 162 -10.36 17.68 -27.27
C VAL A 162 -10.09 17.31 -25.82
N TRP A 163 -11.11 17.54 -24.99
CA TRP A 163 -11.07 17.30 -23.55
C TRP A 163 -11.15 15.81 -23.21
N ARG A 164 -10.07 15.27 -22.66
CA ARG A 164 -9.93 13.87 -22.25
C ARG A 164 -9.96 13.73 -20.74
N LYS A 165 -10.57 12.66 -20.25
CA LYS A 165 -10.60 12.32 -18.82
C LYS A 165 -9.25 11.80 -18.34
N PHE A 166 -8.86 12.12 -17.12
CA PHE A 166 -7.65 11.55 -16.51
C PHE A 166 -7.76 10.04 -16.24
N THR A 167 -8.98 9.55 -16.03
CA THR A 167 -9.24 8.16 -15.61
C THR A 167 -8.98 7.15 -16.72
N ASP A 168 -9.44 7.43 -17.94
CA ASP A 168 -9.41 6.47 -19.05
C ASP A 168 -9.00 7.07 -20.41
N ASN A 169 -8.63 8.36 -20.44
CA ASN A 169 -8.28 9.11 -21.64
C ASN A 169 -9.41 9.21 -22.69
N SER A 170 -10.65 8.84 -22.33
CA SER A 170 -11.83 9.01 -23.18
C SER A 170 -12.21 10.48 -23.30
N VAL A 171 -12.84 10.85 -24.42
CA VAL A 171 -13.33 12.22 -24.63
C VAL A 171 -14.53 12.46 -23.71
N ALA A 172 -14.50 13.54 -22.94
CA ALA A 172 -15.57 13.94 -22.04
C ALA A 172 -16.66 14.75 -22.75
N GLU A 173 -17.91 14.60 -22.31
CA GLU A 173 -18.99 15.52 -22.69
C GLU A 173 -18.89 16.78 -21.83
N THR A 174 -18.50 17.91 -22.44
CA THR A 174 -18.22 19.14 -21.72
C THR A 174 -19.47 19.95 -21.39
N GLN A 175 -19.51 20.56 -20.19
CA GLN A 175 -20.63 21.36 -19.69
C GLN A 175 -20.20 22.83 -19.49
N PHE A 176 -19.71 23.45 -20.56
CA PHE A 176 -19.10 24.78 -20.52
C PHE A 176 -20.06 25.92 -20.13
N GLU A 177 -19.50 26.92 -19.46
CA GLU A 177 -20.11 28.24 -19.28
C GLU A 177 -20.12 29.05 -20.59
N LEU A 178 -20.96 30.09 -20.65
CA LEU A 178 -21.02 30.99 -21.78
C LEU A 178 -19.65 31.67 -22.06
N ASN A 179 -19.17 31.47 -23.29
CA ASN A 179 -17.86 31.92 -23.82
C ASN A 179 -16.64 31.06 -23.39
N GLU A 180 -16.87 29.86 -22.85
CA GLU A 180 -15.83 28.86 -22.61
C GLU A 180 -15.92 27.70 -23.63
N PRO A 181 -14.82 26.98 -23.93
CA PRO A 181 -13.47 27.19 -23.41
C PRO A 181 -12.80 28.45 -24.01
N ASN A 182 -11.92 29.08 -23.23
CA ASN A 182 -11.15 30.26 -23.65
C ASN A 182 -9.68 30.13 -23.24
N GLY A 183 -8.77 30.68 -24.04
CA GLY A 183 -7.34 30.70 -23.69
C GLY A 183 -6.47 29.77 -24.52
N GLY A 184 -7.06 28.93 -25.37
CA GLY A 184 -6.31 28.10 -26.31
C GLY A 184 -5.41 27.10 -25.58
N THR A 185 -4.24 26.82 -26.16
CA THR A 185 -3.26 25.84 -25.64
C THR A 185 -2.62 26.18 -24.29
N GLY A 186 -3.06 27.28 -23.64
CA GLY A 186 -2.56 27.72 -22.33
C GLY A 186 -3.42 27.25 -21.16
N GLU A 187 -4.65 26.79 -21.41
CA GLU A 187 -5.69 26.57 -20.39
C GLU A 187 -6.20 25.12 -20.38
N ASN A 188 -5.32 24.19 -20.01
CA ASN A 188 -5.59 22.76 -20.20
C ASN A 188 -6.23 22.04 -18.99
N CYS A 189 -6.80 22.78 -18.03
CA CYS A 189 -7.43 22.23 -16.82
C CYS A 189 -8.81 22.85 -16.58
N MET A 190 -9.67 22.17 -15.81
CA MET A 190 -11.08 22.53 -15.73
C MET A 190 -11.58 22.76 -14.29
N LEU A 191 -12.35 23.82 -14.11
CA LEU A 191 -13.03 24.15 -12.85
C LEU A 191 -14.54 24.19 -13.04
N MET A 192 -15.28 23.70 -12.05
CA MET A 192 -16.72 23.88 -11.95
C MET A 192 -17.04 25.17 -11.18
N PHE A 193 -17.93 25.99 -11.74
CA PHE A 193 -18.38 27.24 -11.15
C PHE A 193 -19.48 27.02 -10.10
N LEU A 194 -19.35 27.63 -8.92
CA LEU A 194 -20.26 27.45 -7.78
C LEU A 194 -21.72 27.87 -8.05
N PRO A 195 -22.03 28.97 -8.76
CA PRO A 195 -23.41 29.43 -8.92
C PRO A 195 -24.31 28.56 -9.79
N ASN A 196 -23.76 27.80 -10.76
CA ASN A 196 -24.56 27.08 -11.73
C ASN A 196 -24.02 25.69 -12.13
N GLY A 197 -22.84 25.30 -11.65
CA GLY A 197 -22.24 23.99 -11.93
C GLY A 197 -21.69 23.84 -13.36
N LEU A 198 -21.55 24.93 -14.12
CA LEU A 198 -20.93 24.91 -15.44
C LEU A 198 -19.40 24.99 -15.34
N TRP A 199 -18.73 24.58 -16.40
CA TRP A 199 -17.28 24.42 -16.43
C TRP A 199 -16.59 25.61 -17.09
N VAL A 200 -15.43 25.96 -16.54
CA VAL A 200 -14.54 27.02 -17.00
C VAL A 200 -13.15 26.42 -17.10
N ASP A 201 -12.53 26.53 -18.28
CA ASP A 201 -11.15 26.12 -18.46
C ASP A 201 -10.19 27.13 -17.83
N THR A 202 -9.01 26.66 -17.49
CA THR A 202 -7.98 27.45 -16.85
C THR A 202 -6.61 26.81 -16.98
N SER A 203 -5.56 27.61 -16.78
CA SER A 203 -4.21 27.09 -16.68
C SER A 203 -4.06 26.14 -15.48
N CYS A 204 -3.54 24.93 -15.70
CA CYS A 204 -3.25 23.96 -14.65
C CYS A 204 -2.29 24.46 -13.54
N VAL A 205 -1.51 25.51 -13.83
CA VAL A 205 -0.52 26.11 -12.92
C VAL A 205 -1.12 27.28 -12.13
N ILE A 206 -2.35 27.69 -12.45
CA ILE A 206 -3.00 28.80 -11.74
C ILE A 206 -3.21 28.45 -10.27
N ARG A 207 -3.02 29.45 -9.41
CA ARG A 207 -3.17 29.30 -7.96
C ARG A 207 -4.60 29.59 -7.50
N TRP A 208 -5.58 28.94 -8.13
CA TRP A 208 -6.96 28.99 -7.68
C TRP A 208 -7.27 27.74 -6.85
N PRO A 209 -7.62 27.90 -5.57
CA PRO A 209 -7.94 26.74 -4.73
C PRO A 209 -9.38 26.30 -4.99
N ALA A 210 -9.58 25.01 -5.21
CA ALA A 210 -10.89 24.38 -5.34
C ALA A 210 -10.87 23.00 -4.67
N CYS A 211 -12.04 22.48 -4.30
CA CYS A 211 -12.16 21.12 -3.79
C CYS A 211 -12.01 20.12 -4.92
N VAL A 212 -11.83 18.84 -4.60
CA VAL A 212 -11.62 17.81 -5.62
C VAL A 212 -12.53 16.62 -5.39
N PRO A 213 -13.38 16.24 -6.36
CA PRO A 213 -14.04 14.95 -6.38
C PRO A 213 -13.07 13.90 -6.95
N CYS A 214 -12.93 12.77 -6.28
CA CYS A 214 -12.12 11.65 -6.73
C CYS A 214 -13.04 10.47 -7.12
N GLU A 215 -12.87 9.91 -8.31
CA GLU A 215 -13.62 8.75 -8.81
C GLU A 215 -13.19 7.50 -8.04
N VAL A 216 -14.16 6.80 -7.45
CA VAL A 216 -13.90 5.58 -6.70
C VAL A 216 -13.48 4.45 -7.64
N ASP A 217 -12.27 3.93 -7.45
CA ASP A 217 -11.78 2.72 -8.10
C ASP A 217 -11.61 1.59 -7.08
N ARG A 218 -12.41 0.52 -7.24
CA ARG A 218 -12.36 -0.65 -6.35
C ARG A 218 -11.37 -1.72 -6.83
N THR A 219 -10.67 -1.50 -7.94
CA THR A 219 -9.67 -2.45 -8.46
C THR A 219 -8.36 -2.40 -7.66
N SER A 220 -8.04 -1.24 -7.08
CA SER A 220 -6.83 -0.99 -6.30
C SER A 220 -7.20 -0.49 -4.90
N PRO A 221 -7.49 -1.40 -3.94
CA PRO A 221 -7.92 -1.01 -2.61
C PRO A 221 -6.79 -0.30 -1.84
N LEU A 222 -7.17 0.66 -1.00
CA LEU A 222 -6.25 1.23 -0.01
C LEU A 222 -5.90 0.16 1.02
N ARG A 223 -4.63 0.03 1.38
CA ARG A 223 -4.18 -1.01 2.31
C ARG A 223 -3.61 -0.41 3.58
N LEU A 224 -4.06 -0.91 4.74
CA LEU A 224 -3.46 -0.61 6.04
C LEU A 224 -2.43 -1.68 6.41
N ARG A 225 -1.20 -1.27 6.64
CA ARG A 225 -0.08 -2.15 7.03
C ARG A 225 0.49 -1.74 8.38
N GLY A 226 1.24 -2.63 9.02
CA GLY A 226 1.81 -2.43 10.36
C GLY A 226 0.91 -2.84 11.52
N PHE A 227 -0.24 -3.43 11.19
CA PHE A 227 -1.09 -4.07 12.17
C PHE A 227 -0.95 -5.59 12.09
N CYS A 228 -1.54 -6.29 13.04
CA CYS A 228 -1.43 -7.74 13.17
C CYS A 228 -2.55 -8.48 12.40
N PHE A 229 -2.68 -8.19 11.11
CA PHE A 229 -3.67 -8.85 10.26
C PHE A 229 -3.24 -10.29 9.95
N SER A 230 -4.23 -11.20 9.94
CA SER A 230 -3.98 -12.62 9.69
C SER A 230 -4.06 -12.99 8.21
N ASN A 231 -4.75 -12.16 7.42
CA ASN A 231 -4.86 -12.31 5.99
C ASN A 231 -4.73 -10.96 5.29
N GLU A 232 -4.34 -10.98 4.01
CA GLU A 232 -4.13 -9.76 3.23
C GLU A 232 -5.42 -8.96 3.03
N ALA A 233 -6.57 -9.62 2.86
CA ALA A 233 -7.85 -8.94 2.64
C ALA A 233 -8.32 -8.12 3.85
N GLU A 234 -7.90 -8.46 5.07
CA GLU A 234 -8.12 -7.65 6.28
C GLU A 234 -7.40 -6.29 6.21
N THR A 235 -6.36 -6.17 5.38
CA THR A 235 -5.68 -4.90 5.15
C THR A 235 -6.48 -3.95 4.26
N TYR A 236 -7.54 -4.41 3.58
CA TYR A 236 -8.20 -3.63 2.53
C TYR A 236 -9.22 -2.65 3.08
N TYR A 237 -9.12 -1.41 2.61
CA TYR A 237 -9.97 -0.28 2.91
C TYR A 237 -10.41 0.41 1.63
N GLU A 238 -11.59 1.00 1.71
CA GLU A 238 -12.15 1.90 0.72
C GLU A 238 -12.43 3.25 1.38
N VAL A 239 -12.35 4.32 0.60
CA VAL A 239 -12.70 5.66 1.08
C VAL A 239 -14.13 5.96 0.65
N LEU A 240 -15.01 6.24 1.62
CA LEU A 240 -16.42 6.52 1.35
C LEU A 240 -17.09 7.34 2.46
N GLY A 241 -18.26 7.87 2.13
CA GLY A 241 -19.12 8.61 3.05
C GLY A 241 -18.45 9.83 3.68
N TYR A 242 -19.08 10.40 4.72
CA TYR A 242 -18.52 11.55 5.44
C TYR A 242 -18.85 11.48 6.93
N LYS A 243 -17.86 11.78 7.77
CA LYS A 243 -18.05 11.99 9.21
C LYS A 243 -17.32 13.26 9.62
N ARG A 244 -18.07 14.19 10.23
CA ARG A 244 -17.60 15.58 10.46
C ARG A 244 -17.03 16.21 9.18
N GLU A 245 -17.74 16.02 8.08
CA GLU A 245 -17.44 16.58 6.75
C GLU A 245 -16.12 16.10 6.15
N LYS A 246 -15.46 15.07 6.69
CA LYS A 246 -14.33 14.39 6.04
C LYS A 246 -14.70 12.97 5.63
N PRO A 247 -14.17 12.48 4.51
CA PRO A 247 -14.34 11.08 4.17
C PRO A 247 -13.66 10.17 5.19
N TYR A 248 -14.27 9.00 5.42
CA TYR A 248 -13.72 7.97 6.30
C TYR A 248 -13.22 6.79 5.50
N MET A 249 -12.29 6.03 6.08
CA MET A 249 -11.81 4.78 5.49
C MET A 249 -12.56 3.61 6.12
N HIS A 250 -13.26 2.86 5.27
CA HIS A 250 -14.03 1.68 5.63
C HIS A 250 -13.24 0.42 5.29
N GLY A 251 -12.86 -0.35 6.30
CA GLY A 251 -12.15 -1.61 6.14
C GLY A 251 -13.13 -2.75 5.87
N TYR A 252 -12.75 -3.68 5.01
CA TYR A 252 -13.64 -4.76 4.55
C TYR A 252 -14.05 -5.73 5.67
N TYR A 253 -13.32 -5.72 6.80
CA TYR A 253 -13.52 -6.59 7.95
C TYR A 253 -14.00 -5.84 9.22
N GLY A 254 -14.65 -4.70 9.06
CA GLY A 254 -15.37 -4.02 10.15
C GLY A 254 -14.54 -2.99 10.94
N PHE A 255 -13.37 -2.59 10.45
CA PHE A 255 -12.65 -1.44 11.00
C PHE A 255 -13.03 -0.18 10.24
N ILE A 256 -13.34 0.90 10.94
CA ILE A 256 -13.59 2.21 10.32
C ILE A 256 -12.62 3.22 10.90
N VAL A 257 -11.91 3.94 10.03
CA VAL A 257 -11.03 5.03 10.42
C VAL A 257 -11.67 6.36 10.05
N TYR A 258 -11.97 7.20 11.04
CA TYR A 258 -12.64 8.48 10.82
C TYR A 258 -12.12 9.58 11.75
N LYS A 259 -12.29 10.82 11.31
CA LYS A 259 -11.87 12.00 12.06
C LYS A 259 -12.84 12.28 13.22
N THR A 260 -12.31 12.43 14.44
CA THR A 260 -13.11 12.62 15.66
C THR A 260 -12.93 13.98 16.30
N ASP A 261 -11.78 14.62 16.09
CA ASP A 261 -11.52 16.00 16.50
C ASP A 261 -10.68 16.73 15.43
N THR A 262 -10.34 18.00 15.66
CA THR A 262 -9.63 18.87 14.72
C THR A 262 -8.33 18.26 14.21
N TYR A 263 -7.61 17.51 15.07
CA TYR A 263 -6.31 16.91 14.78
C TYR A 263 -6.27 15.40 15.04
N THR A 264 -7.42 14.77 15.28
CA THR A 264 -7.46 13.40 15.82
C THR A 264 -8.29 12.49 14.93
N TRP A 265 -7.71 11.33 14.59
CA TRP A 265 -8.35 10.23 13.87
C TRP A 265 -8.46 9.01 14.78
N GLU A 266 -9.60 8.34 14.74
CA GLU A 266 -9.83 7.10 15.50
C GLU A 266 -10.08 5.94 14.57
N MET A 267 -9.50 4.80 14.93
CA MET A 267 -9.84 3.51 14.36
C MET A 267 -10.86 2.84 15.27
N PHE A 268 -12.04 2.58 14.75
CA PHE A 268 -13.17 2.00 15.47
C PHE A 268 -13.50 0.62 14.91
N ASP A 269 -13.70 -0.35 15.78
CA ASP A 269 -14.15 -1.69 15.43
C ASP A 269 -15.68 -1.75 15.53
N THR A 270 -16.35 -1.95 14.39
CA THR A 270 -17.81 -2.04 14.32
C THR A 270 -18.36 -3.35 14.87
N THR A 271 -17.54 -4.39 14.99
CA THR A 271 -17.97 -5.69 15.52
C THR A 271 -18.04 -5.68 17.04
N THR A 272 -17.08 -5.03 17.70
CA THR A 272 -17.06 -4.92 19.17
C THR A 272 -17.62 -3.60 19.69
N GLY A 273 -17.72 -2.58 18.84
CA GLY A 273 -18.15 -1.24 19.24
C GLY A 273 -17.09 -0.47 20.04
N GLU A 274 -15.80 -0.74 19.83
CA GLU A 274 -14.70 -0.15 20.62
C GLU A 274 -13.69 0.60 19.75
N VAL A 275 -13.04 1.61 20.33
CA VAL A 275 -11.91 2.31 19.70
C VAL A 275 -10.64 1.48 19.85
N VAL A 276 -10.02 1.13 18.72
CA VAL A 276 -8.80 0.33 18.64
C VAL A 276 -7.56 1.18 18.86
N GLY A 277 -7.50 2.33 18.17
CA GLY A 277 -6.32 3.19 18.16
C GLY A 277 -6.65 4.62 17.77
N ILE A 278 -5.76 5.53 18.17
CA ILE A 278 -5.85 6.96 17.89
C ILE A 278 -4.59 7.42 17.17
N LEU A 279 -4.77 8.28 16.18
CA LEU A 279 -3.72 9.01 15.50
C LEU A 279 -3.93 10.52 15.71
N GLU A 280 -2.86 11.20 16.12
CA GLU A 280 -2.79 12.66 16.12
C GLU A 280 -2.05 13.11 14.86
N VAL A 281 -2.67 13.99 14.08
CA VAL A 281 -2.12 14.50 12.81
C VAL A 281 -1.57 15.92 12.96
N PRO A 282 -0.54 16.32 12.18
CA PRO A 282 0.14 17.60 12.36
C PRO A 282 -0.73 18.80 11.95
N THR A 283 -1.66 18.62 11.01
CA THR A 283 -2.56 19.68 10.55
C THR A 283 -4.00 19.20 10.51
N LYS A 284 -4.95 20.12 10.58
CA LYS A 284 -6.39 19.80 10.47
C LYS A 284 -6.77 19.18 9.12
N ASP A 285 -5.97 19.43 8.08
CA ASP A 285 -6.24 19.03 6.70
C ASP A 285 -5.56 17.70 6.35
N SER A 286 -4.70 17.19 7.22
CA SER A 286 -4.04 15.90 7.10
C SER A 286 -5.01 14.71 7.20
N TYR A 287 -4.75 13.73 6.36
CA TYR A 287 -5.39 12.41 6.36
C TYR A 287 -4.38 11.37 6.86
N PRO A 288 -4.83 10.22 7.39
CA PRO A 288 -3.95 9.17 7.92
C PRO A 288 -3.24 8.37 6.80
N ILE A 289 -2.91 9.01 5.67
CA ILE A 289 -2.22 8.40 4.53
C ILE A 289 -0.71 8.39 4.77
N GLY A 290 -0.03 7.38 4.25
CA GLY A 290 1.38 7.14 4.49
C GLY A 290 1.65 6.60 5.89
N ARG A 291 2.91 6.70 6.32
CA ARG A 291 3.43 6.13 7.57
C ARG A 291 3.14 7.07 8.73
N ASN A 292 2.31 6.61 9.65
CA ASN A 292 1.85 7.36 10.81
C ASN A 292 2.00 6.53 12.09
N ILE A 293 2.19 7.19 13.23
CA ILE A 293 2.34 6.52 14.53
C ILE A 293 0.99 6.58 15.26
N TRP A 294 0.42 5.40 15.50
CA TRP A 294 -0.86 5.23 16.18
C TRP A 294 -0.66 4.76 17.61
N THR A 295 -1.50 5.24 18.52
CA THR A 295 -1.51 4.82 19.92
C THR A 295 -2.71 3.92 20.18
N LEU A 296 -2.46 2.68 20.62
CA LEU A 296 -3.53 1.73 20.91
C LEU A 296 -4.35 2.13 22.14
N LYS A 297 -5.68 2.01 22.04
CA LYS A 297 -6.64 2.24 23.13
C LYS A 297 -7.18 0.97 23.76
N ARG A 298 -6.91 -0.19 23.15
CA ARG A 298 -7.09 -1.50 23.76
C ARG A 298 -5.92 -2.40 23.41
N SER A 299 -5.69 -3.41 24.25
CA SER A 299 -4.73 -4.47 23.94
C SER A 299 -5.23 -5.29 22.75
N MET A 300 -4.39 -5.48 21.74
CA MET A 300 -4.69 -6.33 20.60
C MET A 300 -3.41 -7.04 20.14
N CYS A 301 -3.57 -8.31 19.74
CA CYS A 301 -2.46 -9.20 19.42
C CYS A 301 -1.52 -9.33 20.62
N ASP A 302 -0.22 -9.11 20.45
CA ASP A 302 0.77 -9.12 21.54
C ASP A 302 1.06 -7.72 22.11
N TYR A 303 0.31 -6.70 21.67
CA TYR A 303 0.52 -5.31 22.08
C TYR A 303 -0.44 -4.89 23.18
N LEU A 304 0.11 -4.20 24.19
CA LEU A 304 -0.66 -3.66 25.30
C LEU A 304 -1.29 -2.32 24.94
N ILE A 305 -2.30 -1.92 25.72
CA ILE A 305 -2.88 -0.58 25.64
C ILE A 305 -1.79 0.50 25.80
N GLY A 306 -1.87 1.57 25.02
CA GLY A 306 -0.89 2.66 25.03
C GLY A 306 0.36 2.40 24.19
N THR A 307 0.52 1.21 23.61
CA THR A 307 1.64 0.94 22.68
C THR A 307 1.52 1.85 21.46
N GLN A 308 2.67 2.40 21.04
CA GLN A 308 2.79 3.17 19.80
C GLN A 308 3.22 2.21 18.68
N LEU A 309 2.40 2.14 17.62
CA LEU A 309 2.65 1.32 16.45
C LEU A 309 2.76 2.21 15.22
N GLN A 310 3.79 1.98 14.40
CA GLN A 310 3.84 2.60 13.09
C GLN A 310 2.93 1.81 12.14
N MET A 311 1.96 2.48 11.53
CA MET A 311 1.09 1.90 10.51
C MET A 311 1.14 2.73 9.24
N SER A 312 0.93 2.09 8.09
CA SER A 312 0.96 2.74 6.78
C SER A 312 -0.36 2.53 6.07
N PHE A 313 -1.02 3.63 5.67
CA PHE A 313 -2.10 3.57 4.68
C PHE A 313 -1.54 3.95 3.31
N SER A 314 -1.59 3.03 2.36
CA SER A 314 -1.17 3.30 0.99
C SER A 314 -1.83 2.33 0.01
N ILE A 315 -1.89 2.74 -1.25
CA ILE A 315 -2.32 1.87 -2.35
C ILE A 315 -1.21 0.97 -2.88
N CYS A 316 0.03 1.21 -2.47
CA CYS A 316 1.20 0.51 -3.01
C CYS A 316 1.03 -1.01 -2.94
N ASP A 317 1.40 -1.64 -4.04
CA ASP A 317 1.40 -3.09 -4.16
C ASP A 317 2.52 -3.73 -3.35
N ASN A 318 2.42 -5.05 -3.18
CA ASN A 318 3.40 -5.78 -2.39
C ASN A 318 4.81 -5.78 -3.00
N ASP A 319 4.93 -5.41 -4.27
CA ASP A 319 6.16 -5.33 -5.06
C ASP A 319 6.69 -3.89 -5.20
N GLU A 320 6.05 -2.92 -4.55
CA GLU A 320 6.48 -1.52 -4.51
C GLU A 320 6.99 -1.12 -3.11
N PHE A 321 7.75 -0.03 -3.04
CA PHE A 321 8.10 0.64 -1.79
C PHE A 321 7.12 1.78 -1.51
N THR A 322 6.72 1.91 -0.24
CA THR A 322 5.80 2.98 0.21
C THR A 322 6.59 4.09 0.90
N CYS A 323 6.63 5.28 0.30
CA CYS A 323 7.17 6.50 0.91
C CYS A 323 6.41 6.86 2.20
N ALA A 324 7.01 7.65 3.11
CA ALA A 324 6.36 8.05 4.36
C ALA A 324 5.09 8.88 4.14
N ASN A 325 4.97 9.60 3.04
CA ASN A 325 3.81 10.37 2.64
C ASN A 325 2.71 9.55 1.93
N GLY A 326 2.96 8.26 1.65
CA GLY A 326 2.04 7.32 0.99
C GLY A 326 2.23 7.18 -0.52
N ASP A 327 3.21 7.86 -1.13
CA ASP A 327 3.57 7.67 -2.54
C ASP A 327 4.23 6.30 -2.75
N CYS A 328 4.09 5.75 -3.97
CA CYS A 328 4.61 4.44 -4.33
C CYS A 328 5.73 4.60 -5.35
N ILE A 329 6.85 3.91 -5.11
CA ILE A 329 7.98 3.84 -6.03
C ILE A 329 8.41 2.37 -6.22
N PRO A 330 9.04 2.02 -7.35
CA PRO A 330 9.63 0.70 -7.53
C PRO A 330 10.69 0.39 -6.46
N LYS A 331 10.77 -0.87 -6.03
CA LYS A 331 11.68 -1.29 -4.94
C LYS A 331 13.15 -1.11 -5.27
N GLU A 332 13.52 -1.14 -6.54
CA GLU A 332 14.88 -0.88 -7.01
C GLU A 332 15.33 0.57 -6.84
N LEU A 333 14.39 1.50 -6.63
CA LEU A 333 14.71 2.89 -6.33
C LEU A 333 14.97 3.12 -4.84
N ARG A 334 14.64 2.16 -3.98
CA ARG A 334 14.95 2.21 -2.55
C ARG A 334 16.45 2.10 -2.33
N TYR A 335 17.06 3.09 -1.67
CA TYR A 335 18.50 3.12 -1.36
C TYR A 335 19.42 3.24 -2.59
N ASN A 336 19.04 4.03 -3.58
CA ASN A 336 19.84 4.24 -4.78
C ASN A 336 20.67 5.55 -4.73
N ALA A 337 20.73 6.21 -3.56
CA ALA A 337 21.39 7.50 -3.32
C ALA A 337 20.81 8.67 -4.13
N LYS A 338 19.56 8.56 -4.56
CA LYS A 338 18.81 9.60 -5.25
C LYS A 338 17.45 9.74 -4.57
N ASP A 339 17.05 11.00 -4.38
CA ASP A 339 15.75 11.32 -3.80
C ASP A 339 14.64 11.05 -4.84
N ASP A 340 13.99 9.90 -4.76
CA ASP A 340 12.84 9.52 -5.60
C ASP A 340 11.50 9.73 -4.88
N CYS A 341 11.45 9.61 -3.54
CA CYS A 341 10.30 10.10 -2.77
C CYS A 341 10.38 11.62 -2.56
N VAL A 342 9.22 12.30 -2.64
CA VAL A 342 9.13 13.75 -2.33
C VAL A 342 9.54 14.07 -0.88
N ASP A 343 9.35 13.11 0.02
CA ASP A 343 9.71 13.21 1.43
C ASP A 343 11.09 12.62 1.77
N LEU A 344 11.88 12.21 0.77
CA LEU A 344 13.24 11.66 0.90
C LEU A 344 13.32 10.33 1.67
N SER A 345 12.16 9.71 1.92
CA SER A 345 12.07 8.60 2.86
C SER A 345 12.48 7.24 2.28
N ASP A 346 12.77 7.22 0.98
CA ASP A 346 13.46 6.18 0.22
C ASP A 346 14.97 6.13 0.46
N GLU A 347 15.55 7.12 1.13
CA GLU A 347 16.97 7.14 1.51
C GLU A 347 17.17 7.16 3.04
N GLU A 348 16.11 6.90 3.81
CA GLU A 348 16.16 6.78 5.28
C GLU A 348 16.37 5.33 5.75
N ASP A 349 17.13 5.14 6.83
CA ASP A 349 17.36 3.84 7.51
C ASP A 349 17.98 2.71 6.64
N CYS A 350 18.99 3.04 5.82
CA CYS A 350 19.68 2.15 4.88
C CYS A 350 20.52 1.02 5.51
N GLN A 351 19.90 0.15 6.29
CA GLN A 351 20.55 -1.03 6.85
C GLN A 351 20.46 -2.20 5.86
N LEU A 352 21.60 -2.73 5.43
CA LEU A 352 21.65 -3.90 4.55
C LEU A 352 21.49 -5.22 5.32
N ILE A 353 21.66 -5.22 6.65
CA ILE A 353 21.71 -6.42 7.47
C ILE A 353 20.72 -6.35 8.63
N ILE A 354 19.94 -7.42 8.78
CA ILE A 354 19.11 -7.68 9.94
C ILE A 354 19.76 -8.80 10.77
N LEU A 355 20.10 -8.49 12.02
CA LEU A 355 20.67 -9.45 12.96
C LEU A 355 19.55 -10.16 13.75
N PRO A 356 19.56 -11.49 13.87
CA PRO A 356 18.60 -12.19 14.71
C PRO A 356 18.81 -11.87 16.19
N LYS A 357 17.74 -11.99 16.99
CA LYS A 357 17.81 -11.78 18.44
C LYS A 357 18.81 -12.75 19.07
N GLY A 358 19.84 -12.20 19.74
CA GLY A 358 20.89 -12.98 20.37
C GLY A 358 22.03 -13.39 19.44
N TYR A 359 22.15 -12.78 18.25
CA TYR A 359 23.34 -12.93 17.40
C TYR A 359 24.62 -12.57 18.17
N ARG A 360 25.67 -13.37 17.94
CA ARG A 360 26.99 -13.18 18.56
C ARG A 360 28.05 -13.18 17.47
N SER A 361 28.66 -12.02 17.21
CA SER A 361 29.66 -11.84 16.17
C SER A 361 30.98 -12.55 16.48
N GLU A 362 31.18 -13.02 17.72
CA GLU A 362 32.35 -13.81 18.09
C GLU A 362 32.23 -15.27 17.66
N ARG A 363 31.01 -15.76 17.40
CA ARG A 363 30.76 -17.15 17.01
C ARG A 363 30.71 -17.28 15.49
N PRO A 364 31.56 -18.14 14.88
CA PRO A 364 31.47 -18.41 13.46
C PRO A 364 30.09 -18.95 13.08
N PRO A 365 29.61 -18.70 11.85
CA PRO A 365 28.42 -19.36 11.34
C PRO A 365 28.56 -20.88 11.43
N ASP A 366 27.42 -21.57 11.52
CA ASP A 366 27.40 -23.02 11.45
C ASP A 366 27.42 -23.45 9.98
N ASN A 367 28.09 -24.55 9.67
CA ASN A 367 28.03 -25.15 8.33
C ASN A 367 26.66 -25.83 8.12
N GLU A 368 26.21 -25.96 6.87
CA GLU A 368 25.01 -26.74 6.52
C GLU A 368 25.08 -28.18 7.02
N THR A 369 26.30 -28.76 7.08
CA THR A 369 26.53 -30.07 7.68
C THR A 369 26.96 -29.91 9.14
N GLU A 370 26.18 -30.48 10.05
CA GLU A 370 26.45 -30.44 11.48
C GLU A 370 27.86 -30.98 11.80
N GLY A 371 28.63 -30.22 12.57
CA GLY A 371 29.99 -30.58 12.98
C GLY A 371 31.11 -30.23 12.00
N LEU A 372 30.81 -29.74 10.79
CA LEU A 372 31.83 -29.23 9.86
C LEU A 372 32.11 -27.74 10.08
N ALA A 373 33.37 -27.35 9.86
CA ALA A 373 33.77 -25.95 9.81
C ALA A 373 33.19 -25.29 8.56
N ILE A 374 32.86 -24.00 8.64
CA ILE A 374 32.40 -23.24 7.48
C ILE A 374 33.46 -23.21 6.38
N TYR A 375 32.98 -23.16 5.13
CA TYR A 375 33.86 -22.94 4.00
C TYR A 375 34.13 -21.44 3.84
N VAL A 376 35.40 -21.09 3.88
CA VAL A 376 35.91 -19.72 3.64
C VAL A 376 36.81 -19.81 2.42
N ALA A 377 36.53 -19.02 1.39
CA ALA A 377 37.28 -19.01 0.13
C ALA A 377 38.16 -17.75 0.05
N PRO A 378 39.44 -17.82 0.47
CA PRO A 378 40.39 -16.73 0.26
C PRO A 378 41.01 -16.77 -1.13
N THR A 379 41.02 -15.64 -1.81
CA THR A 379 41.76 -15.36 -3.04
C THR A 379 42.82 -14.29 -2.73
N VAL A 380 44.05 -14.50 -3.17
CA VAL A 380 45.16 -13.55 -2.94
C VAL A 380 45.68 -13.07 -4.28
N ASP A 381 45.52 -11.78 -4.54
CA ASP A 381 45.99 -11.12 -5.75
C ASP A 381 47.22 -10.29 -5.45
N VAL A 382 48.37 -10.73 -5.96
CA VAL A 382 49.62 -9.97 -5.85
C VAL A 382 49.60 -8.82 -6.85
N LEU A 383 49.48 -7.59 -6.34
CA LEU A 383 49.43 -6.39 -7.18
C LEU A 383 50.81 -6.04 -7.72
N ARG A 384 51.83 -6.02 -6.84
CA ARG A 384 53.22 -5.77 -7.23
C ARG A 384 54.23 -6.15 -6.15
N PHE A 385 55.47 -6.36 -6.59
CA PHE A 385 56.65 -6.46 -5.73
C PHE A 385 57.32 -5.09 -5.63
N MET A 386 57.37 -4.53 -4.42
CA MET A 386 57.95 -3.21 -4.15
C MET A 386 59.48 -3.26 -4.06
N GLU A 387 60.01 -4.26 -3.36
CA GLU A 387 61.45 -4.49 -3.20
C GLU A 387 61.68 -6.00 -3.03
N ILE A 388 62.73 -6.53 -3.66
CA ILE A 388 63.21 -7.89 -3.44
C ILE A 388 64.68 -7.78 -3.01
N SER A 389 64.99 -8.27 -1.81
CA SER A 389 66.34 -8.24 -1.25
C SER A 389 66.85 -9.66 -1.04
N ASP A 390 67.70 -10.12 -1.95
CA ASP A 390 68.32 -11.44 -1.88
C ASP A 390 69.26 -11.56 -0.67
N ILE A 391 69.92 -10.45 -0.29
CA ILE A 391 70.83 -10.38 0.86
C ILE A 391 70.05 -10.55 2.16
N ARG A 392 68.92 -9.84 2.31
CA ARG A 392 68.07 -9.93 3.50
C ARG A 392 67.12 -11.12 3.46
N ARG A 393 66.95 -11.76 2.30
CA ARG A 393 65.97 -12.83 2.02
C ARG A 393 64.53 -12.38 2.31
N VAL A 394 64.20 -11.14 1.92
CA VAL A 394 62.89 -10.51 2.15
C VAL A 394 62.36 -9.93 0.85
N SER A 395 61.05 -10.07 0.64
CA SER A 395 60.31 -9.42 -0.44
C SER A 395 59.19 -8.56 0.13
N ASN A 396 59.16 -7.28 -0.24
CA ASN A 396 58.05 -6.36 0.07
C ASN A 396 57.01 -6.49 -1.04
N VAL A 397 55.79 -6.87 -0.69
CA VAL A 397 54.73 -7.19 -1.64
C VAL A 397 53.48 -6.41 -1.27
N GLU A 398 52.87 -5.78 -2.27
CA GLU A 398 51.54 -5.20 -2.15
C GLU A 398 50.55 -6.19 -2.77
N PHE A 399 49.52 -6.56 -2.01
CA PHE A 399 48.55 -7.57 -2.42
C PHE A 399 47.16 -7.27 -1.86
N LEU A 400 46.14 -7.78 -2.55
CA LEU A 400 44.75 -7.77 -2.13
C LEU A 400 44.36 -9.18 -1.69
N ILE A 401 43.67 -9.32 -0.56
CA ILE A 401 43.02 -10.56 -0.17
C ILE A 401 41.52 -10.35 -0.26
N GLU A 402 40.85 -11.19 -1.04
CA GLU A 402 39.39 -11.30 -1.02
C GLU A 402 38.98 -12.59 -0.30
N ILE A 403 38.10 -12.49 0.69
CA ILE A 403 37.56 -13.63 1.41
C ILE A 403 36.06 -13.69 1.22
N ARG A 404 35.57 -14.84 0.76
CA ARG A 404 34.14 -15.10 0.58
C ARG A 404 33.62 -16.15 1.56
N TRP A 405 32.48 -15.87 2.21
CA TRP A 405 31.75 -16.84 3.04
C TRP A 405 30.25 -16.52 3.09
N ASN A 406 29.45 -17.51 3.50
CA ASN A 406 28.02 -17.36 3.72
C ASN A 406 27.71 -17.39 5.23
N ASP A 407 26.79 -16.54 5.70
CA ASP A 407 26.25 -16.60 7.07
C ASP A 407 24.72 -16.79 7.03
N PRO A 408 24.22 -18.04 7.09
CA PRO A 408 22.79 -18.34 7.04
C PRO A 408 21.96 -17.73 8.18
N ARG A 409 22.60 -17.21 9.23
CA ARG A 409 21.91 -16.65 10.40
C ARG A 409 21.45 -15.22 10.17
N LEU A 410 22.06 -14.53 9.21
CA LEU A 410 21.74 -13.15 8.87
C LEU A 410 20.53 -13.11 7.94
N LYS A 411 19.83 -11.97 7.92
CA LYS A 411 18.96 -11.61 6.80
C LYS A 411 19.48 -10.31 6.20
N TYR A 412 19.19 -10.11 4.93
CA TYR A 412 19.62 -8.91 4.23
C TYR A 412 18.44 -8.12 3.69
N GLN A 413 18.61 -6.82 3.49
CA GLN A 413 17.58 -5.94 2.97
C GLN A 413 18.05 -5.21 1.72
N ASN A 414 17.13 -5.07 0.74
CA ASN A 414 17.26 -4.18 -0.41
C ASN A 414 18.61 -4.32 -1.15
N LEU A 415 19.09 -5.57 -1.32
CA LEU A 415 20.33 -5.85 -2.03
C LEU A 415 20.25 -5.43 -3.50
N GLY A 416 21.16 -4.56 -3.90
CA GLY A 416 21.39 -4.17 -5.28
C GLY A 416 22.03 -5.28 -6.11
N GLU A 417 21.98 -5.12 -7.44
CA GLU A 417 22.54 -6.07 -8.41
C GLU A 417 24.06 -5.97 -8.54
N THR A 418 24.65 -4.83 -8.14
CA THR A 418 26.10 -4.59 -8.18
C THR A 418 26.71 -4.70 -6.79
N LEU A 419 27.94 -5.22 -6.71
CA LEU A 419 28.62 -5.47 -5.45
C LEU A 419 28.88 -4.16 -4.68
N GLU A 420 29.25 -3.11 -5.40
CA GLU A 420 29.61 -1.80 -4.83
C GLU A 420 28.42 -1.10 -4.16
N TRP A 421 27.20 -1.39 -4.61
CA TRP A 421 25.98 -0.84 -3.98
C TRP A 421 25.67 -1.53 -2.65
N ASN A 422 26.22 -2.73 -2.43
CA ASN A 422 26.01 -3.53 -1.24
C ASN A 422 27.18 -3.42 -0.26
N THR A 423 27.79 -2.24 -0.16
CA THR A 423 28.92 -1.97 0.74
C THR A 423 28.42 -1.77 2.17
N LEU A 424 29.03 -2.45 3.13
CA LEU A 424 28.65 -2.37 4.54
C LEU A 424 29.30 -1.15 5.20
N SER A 425 28.55 -0.49 6.08
CA SER A 425 29.10 0.54 6.94
C SER A 425 30.10 -0.06 7.94
N ALA A 426 31.06 0.75 8.40
CA ALA A 426 32.01 0.33 9.44
C ALA A 426 31.30 -0.16 10.72
N VAL A 427 30.12 0.41 11.03
CA VAL A 427 29.30 0.00 12.18
C VAL A 427 28.74 -1.41 11.97
N ASP A 428 28.28 -1.74 10.77
CA ASP A 428 27.73 -3.07 10.47
C ASP A 428 28.82 -4.13 10.36
N MET A 429 29.99 -3.76 9.84
CA MET A 429 31.18 -4.63 9.81
C MET A 429 31.57 -5.12 11.21
N ASP A 430 31.48 -4.26 12.24
CA ASP A 430 31.80 -4.63 13.62
C ASP A 430 30.71 -5.48 14.29
N ARG A 431 29.49 -5.49 13.74
CA ARG A 431 28.36 -6.24 14.28
C ARG A 431 28.23 -7.65 13.72
N VAL A 432 28.92 -7.97 12.62
CA VAL A 432 28.88 -9.30 11.98
C VAL A 432 30.15 -10.11 12.26
N TRP A 433 30.02 -11.43 12.28
CA TRP A 433 31.19 -12.31 12.33
C TRP A 433 32.04 -12.15 11.06
N ARG A 434 33.35 -11.99 11.23
CA ARG A 434 34.32 -11.90 10.14
C ARG A 434 35.54 -12.79 10.41
N PRO A 435 36.09 -13.48 9.39
CA PRO A 435 37.32 -14.23 9.54
C PRO A 435 38.50 -13.28 9.82
N LYS A 436 39.32 -13.63 10.80
CA LYS A 436 40.56 -12.88 11.11
C LYS A 436 41.74 -13.58 10.47
N ILE A 437 42.54 -12.83 9.71
CA ILE A 437 43.76 -13.33 9.07
C ILE A 437 44.96 -13.04 9.97
N ASN A 438 45.88 -14.00 10.04
CA ASN A 438 47.19 -13.80 10.66
C ASN A 438 48.29 -14.19 9.67
N PHE A 439 49.37 -13.40 9.61
CA PHE A 439 50.53 -13.66 8.76
C PHE A 439 51.70 -14.10 9.63
N PRO A 440 51.98 -15.41 9.75
CA PRO A 440 53.00 -15.91 10.66
C PRO A 440 54.44 -15.58 10.22
N ASN A 441 54.66 -15.29 8.93
CA ASN A 441 55.99 -15.13 8.32
C ASN A 441 56.27 -13.68 7.89
N VAL A 442 55.89 -12.69 8.69
CA VAL A 442 56.17 -11.28 8.42
C VAL A 442 57.54 -10.90 8.99
N TYR A 443 58.47 -10.50 8.12
CA TYR A 443 59.79 -10.01 8.53
C TYR A 443 59.65 -8.72 9.35
N ASP A 444 60.23 -8.69 10.56
CA ASP A 444 60.13 -7.60 11.55
C ASP A 444 58.69 -7.20 11.96
N GLY A 445 57.67 -8.00 11.65
CA GLY A 445 56.26 -7.68 11.95
C GLY A 445 55.69 -6.48 11.19
N ASN A 446 56.41 -5.97 10.19
CA ASN A 446 55.97 -4.84 9.36
C ASN A 446 54.91 -5.29 8.36
N ILE A 447 53.65 -5.23 8.77
CA ILE A 447 52.49 -5.36 7.89
C ILE A 447 51.62 -4.13 8.01
N LYS A 448 51.27 -3.51 6.87
CA LYS A 448 50.38 -2.35 6.88
C LYS A 448 49.11 -2.66 6.09
N MET A 449 47.99 -2.72 6.80
CA MET A 449 46.68 -2.72 6.16
C MET A 449 46.39 -1.29 5.67
N LEU A 450 46.00 -1.17 4.40
CA LEU A 450 45.67 0.09 3.75
C LEU A 450 44.16 0.34 3.77
N SER A 451 43.36 -0.67 3.46
CA SER A 451 41.90 -0.64 3.56
C SER A 451 41.33 -2.01 3.91
N GLU A 452 40.14 -1.99 4.50
CA GLU A 452 39.29 -3.15 4.72
C GLU A 452 37.88 -2.75 4.34
N ASP A 453 37.31 -3.46 3.37
CA ASP A 453 35.96 -3.24 2.88
C ASP A 453 35.19 -4.56 2.95
N LEU A 454 33.89 -4.49 3.25
CA LEU A 454 33.02 -5.66 3.31
C LEU A 454 31.76 -5.41 2.47
N PHE A 455 31.48 -6.34 1.58
CA PHE A 455 30.36 -6.26 0.64
C PHE A 455 29.42 -7.47 0.79
N LEU A 456 28.19 -7.33 0.28
CA LEU A 456 27.26 -8.43 0.10
C LEU A 456 27.05 -8.71 -1.40
N ASP A 457 27.52 -9.86 -1.85
CA ASP A 457 27.31 -10.34 -3.20
C ASP A 457 25.97 -11.09 -3.28
N LYS A 458 25.01 -10.52 -4.02
CA LYS A 458 23.66 -11.07 -4.16
C LYS A 458 23.69 -12.29 -5.08
N ILE A 459 23.29 -13.45 -4.56
CA ILE A 459 23.30 -14.73 -5.30
C ILE A 459 21.93 -15.42 -5.37
N GLY A 460 20.95 -14.95 -4.59
CA GLY A 460 19.63 -15.56 -4.48
C GLY A 460 18.50 -14.58 -4.77
N ILE A 461 17.28 -15.11 -4.67
CA ILE A 461 16.03 -14.36 -4.84
C ILE A 461 15.52 -13.84 -3.49
N PRO A 462 14.73 -12.76 -3.48
CA PRO A 462 14.12 -12.27 -2.25
C PRO A 462 13.08 -13.25 -1.70
N LEU A 463 12.83 -13.15 -0.40
CA LEU A 463 11.70 -13.79 0.25
C LEU A 463 10.38 -13.17 -0.25
N PRO A 464 9.27 -13.93 -0.23
CA PRO A 464 7.96 -13.38 -0.55
C PRO A 464 7.64 -12.15 0.32
N PRO A 465 7.00 -11.11 -0.25
CA PRO A 465 6.67 -9.91 0.50
C PRO A 465 5.68 -10.22 1.63
N GLU A 466 5.86 -9.54 2.75
CA GLU A 466 4.97 -9.64 3.91
C GLU A 466 3.96 -8.49 3.86
N PHE A 467 2.68 -8.80 3.68
CA PHE A 467 1.63 -7.78 3.52
C PHE A 467 1.46 -6.86 4.74
N ASN A 468 1.89 -7.29 5.93
CA ASN A 468 1.87 -6.46 7.14
C ASN A 468 3.08 -5.51 7.25
N ASN A 469 4.10 -5.66 6.41
CA ASN A 469 5.30 -4.83 6.47
C ASN A 469 4.96 -3.37 6.16
N VAL A 470 5.27 -2.45 7.07
CA VAL A 470 4.95 -1.02 6.92
C VAL A 470 5.71 -0.35 5.78
N ARG A 471 6.97 -0.75 5.58
CA ARG A 471 7.91 -0.13 4.63
C ARG A 471 8.01 -0.88 3.32
N MET A 472 7.55 -2.13 3.28
CA MET A 472 7.61 -3.01 2.11
C MET A 472 9.05 -3.32 1.66
N ASP A 473 9.99 -3.33 2.61
CA ASP A 473 11.39 -3.67 2.33
C ASP A 473 11.53 -5.07 1.72
N THR A 474 12.46 -5.20 0.77
CA THR A 474 12.82 -6.47 0.16
C THR A 474 13.77 -7.22 1.09
N VAL A 475 13.34 -8.37 1.60
CA VAL A 475 14.14 -9.16 2.53
C VAL A 475 14.71 -10.39 1.83
N TYR A 476 15.99 -10.66 2.05
CA TYR A 476 16.70 -11.81 1.55
C TYR A 476 17.12 -12.72 2.72
N ASP A 477 17.05 -14.02 2.52
CA ASP A 477 17.58 -15.00 3.48
C ASP A 477 19.11 -14.96 3.48
N GLY A 478 19.73 -15.42 4.58
CA GLY A 478 21.18 -15.46 4.75
C GLY A 478 21.91 -16.26 3.67
N LYS A 479 21.24 -17.25 3.08
CA LYS A 479 21.76 -18.04 1.94
C LYS A 479 21.73 -17.31 0.60
N SER A 480 21.02 -16.19 0.51
CA SER A 480 20.81 -15.46 -0.74
C SER A 480 21.85 -14.37 -1.00
N ALA A 481 22.82 -14.21 -0.09
CA ALA A 481 24.00 -13.37 -0.32
C ALA A 481 25.27 -14.00 0.24
N THR A 482 26.41 -13.63 -0.33
CA THR A 482 27.74 -14.02 0.14
C THR A 482 28.45 -12.78 0.67
N LEU A 483 29.03 -12.87 1.87
CA LEU A 483 29.88 -11.81 2.39
C LEU A 483 31.24 -11.86 1.66
N VAL A 484 31.67 -10.72 1.15
CA VAL A 484 32.94 -10.54 0.44
C VAL A 484 33.79 -9.51 1.18
N GLN A 485 34.81 -9.97 1.91
CA GLN A 485 35.75 -9.10 2.62
C GLN A 485 36.98 -8.86 1.75
N GLN A 486 37.26 -7.61 1.43
CA GLN A 486 38.44 -7.21 0.69
C GLN A 486 39.43 -6.50 1.63
N LEU A 487 40.66 -6.99 1.67
CA LEU A 487 41.72 -6.49 2.54
C LEU A 487 42.93 -6.12 1.69
N HIS A 488 43.30 -4.84 1.70
CA HIS A 488 44.46 -4.34 0.96
C HIS A 488 45.66 -4.21 1.90
N TYR A 489 46.75 -4.91 1.60
CA TYR A 489 47.97 -4.88 2.41
C TYR A 489 49.19 -4.40 1.60
N ARG A 490 50.12 -3.78 2.33
CA ARG A 490 51.42 -3.32 1.85
C ARG A 490 52.56 -3.66 2.80
#